data_AF-A0A101VL23-F1
#
_entry.id   AF-A0A101VL23-F1
#
_cell.length_a   1.000
_cell.length_b   1.000
_cell.length_c   1.000
_cell.angle_alpha   90.00
_cell.angle_beta   90.00
_cell.angle_gamma   90.00
#
_symmetry.space_group_name_H-M   'P 1'
#
loop_
_entity.id
_entity.type
_entity.pdbx_description
1 polymer ?
#
loop_
_entity_poly.entity_id
_entity_poly.type
_entity_poly.pdbx_seq_one_letter_code
_entity_poly.pdbx_strand_id
1 'polypeptide(L)'
;MSLSIPVATVRIAREINQAEAAIDQALAATAALMHSSMVARVDNPAIDAACGHTALMRMHKTFGGLLAARSDMLRAHGSLKSDAREYAGADEPTCPDKEVFTGAELVEAAG
;
A
#
# COMPACT_ATOMS: atom_id res chain seq x y z
N MET A 1 -26.57 5.35 8.97
CA MET A 1 -25.64 4.90 10.03
C MET A 1 -24.25 5.36 9.65
N SER A 2 -23.58 6.19 10.46
CA SER A 2 -22.18 6.56 10.23
C SER A 2 -21.26 5.48 10.80
N LEU A 3 -20.17 5.17 10.08
CA LEU A 3 -19.11 4.30 10.60
C LEU A 3 -18.33 5.04 11.68
N SER A 4 -18.00 4.36 12.78
CA SER A 4 -17.05 4.91 13.76
C SER A 4 -15.63 4.86 13.20
N ILE A 5 -14.77 5.79 13.67
CA ILE A 5 -13.37 5.90 13.24
C ILE A 5 -12.62 4.55 13.40
N PRO A 6 -12.69 3.84 14.54
CA PRO A 6 -11.97 2.57 14.69
C PRO A 6 -12.41 1.50 13.69
N VAL A 7 -13.71 1.42 13.40
CA VAL A 7 -14.25 0.44 12.45
C VAL A 7 -13.82 0.80 11.02
N ALA A 8 -13.82 2.10 10.68
CA ALA A 8 -13.30 2.57 9.39
C ALA A 8 -11.81 2.25 9.22
N THR A 9 -10.98 2.49 10.24
CA THR A 9 -9.54 2.22 10.21
C THR A 9 -9.23 0.74 9.97
N VAL A 10 -9.90 -0.16 10.69
CA VAL A 10 -9.74 -1.62 10.50
C VAL A 10 -10.16 -2.03 9.08
N ARG A 11 -11.26 -1.46 8.57
CA ARG A 11 -11.74 -1.77 7.22
C ARG A 11 -10.74 -1.32 6.16
N ILE A 12 -10.24 -0.09 6.25
CA ILE A 12 -9.25 0.47 5.33
C ILE A 12 -7.96 -0.37 5.36
N ALA A 13 -7.45 -0.73 6.54
CA ALA A 13 -6.25 -1.56 6.66
C ALA A 13 -6.41 -2.91 5.94
N ARG A 14 -7.57 -3.55 6.03
CA ARG A 14 -7.86 -4.78 5.28
C ARG A 14 -7.92 -4.54 3.78
N GLU A 15 -8.61 -3.50 3.34
CA GLU A 15 -8.77 -3.15 1.92
C GLU A 15 -7.43 -2.83 1.25
N ILE A 16 -6.51 -2.14 1.94
CA ILE A 16 -5.14 -1.90 1.45
C ILE A 16 -4.41 -3.22 1.18
N ASN A 17 -4.39 -4.13 2.15
CA ASN A 17 -3.70 -5.42 2.01
C ASN A 17 -4.29 -6.24 0.85
N GLN A 18 -5.62 -6.20 0.68
CA GLN A 18 -6.29 -6.87 -0.43
C GLN A 18 -5.92 -6.25 -1.78
N ALA A 19 -5.89 -4.92 -1.87
CA ALA A 19 -5.50 -4.21 -3.10
C ALA A 19 -4.05 -4.51 -3.49
N GLU A 20 -3.13 -4.47 -2.53
CA GLU A 20 -1.72 -4.82 -2.75
C GLU A 20 -1.56 -6.27 -3.26
N ALA A 21 -2.21 -7.22 -2.60
CA ALA A 21 -2.17 -8.63 -3.01
C ALA A 21 -2.77 -8.85 -4.40
N ALA A 22 -3.82 -8.12 -4.77
CA ALA A 22 -4.43 -8.19 -6.08
C ALA A 22 -3.48 -7.69 -7.19
N ILE A 23 -2.70 -6.64 -6.93
CA ILE A 23 -1.68 -6.15 -7.86
C ILE A 23 -0.59 -7.21 -8.04
N ASP A 24 -0.12 -7.83 -6.96
CA ASP A 24 0.91 -8.88 -7.01
C ASP A 24 0.42 -10.13 -7.77
N GLN A 25 -0.86 -10.50 -7.61
CA GLN A 25 -1.48 -11.57 -8.40
C GLN A 25 -1.58 -11.22 -9.89
N ALA A 26 -1.93 -9.97 -10.22
CA ALA A 26 -1.99 -9.50 -11.60
C ALA A 26 -0.59 -9.50 -12.26
N LEU A 27 0.46 -9.14 -11.51
CA LEU A 27 1.85 -9.24 -11.97
C LEU A 27 2.21 -10.69 -12.30
N ALA A 28 1.94 -11.63 -11.39
CA ALA A 28 2.22 -13.04 -11.59
C ALA A 28 1.48 -13.61 -12.82
N ALA A 29 0.18 -13.32 -12.95
CA ALA A 29 -0.63 -13.76 -14.09
C ALA A 29 -0.12 -13.20 -15.43
N THR A 30 0.27 -11.91 -15.44
CA THR A 30 0.80 -11.25 -16.64
C THR A 30 2.15 -11.86 -17.05
N ALA A 31 3.05 -12.11 -16.10
CA ALA A 31 4.34 -12.76 -16.37
C ALA A 31 4.16 -14.19 -16.88
N ALA A 32 3.24 -14.97 -16.30
CA ALA A 32 2.93 -16.32 -16.75
C ALA A 32 2.43 -16.32 -18.22
N LEU A 33 1.54 -15.40 -18.57
CA LEU A 33 1.03 -15.27 -19.94
C LEU A 33 2.13 -14.91 -20.95
N MET A 34 3.03 -13.98 -20.60
CA MET A 34 4.20 -13.65 -21.42
C MET A 34 5.09 -14.87 -21.64
N HIS A 35 5.41 -15.59 -20.57
CA HIS A 35 6.25 -16.78 -20.61
C HIS A 35 5.64 -17.83 -21.54
N SER A 36 4.37 -18.19 -21.35
CA SER A 36 3.67 -19.13 -22.24
C SER A 36 3.67 -18.67 -23.70
N SER A 37 3.50 -17.36 -23.94
CA SER A 37 3.52 -16.79 -25.29
C SER A 37 4.91 -16.86 -25.95
N MET A 38 5.99 -16.80 -25.18
CA MET A 38 7.36 -16.94 -25.67
C MET A 38 7.72 -18.40 -25.90
N VAL A 39 7.40 -19.28 -24.94
CA VAL A 39 7.60 -20.73 -25.06
C VAL A 39 6.88 -21.28 -26.30
N ALA A 40 5.64 -20.86 -26.54
CA ALA A 40 4.91 -21.28 -27.74
C ALA A 40 5.63 -20.92 -29.05
N ARG A 41 6.41 -19.83 -29.11
CA ARG A 41 7.21 -19.49 -30.30
C ARG A 41 8.46 -20.33 -30.42
N VAL A 42 9.13 -20.58 -29.30
CA VAL A 42 10.34 -21.40 -29.26
C VAL A 42 10.01 -22.84 -29.69
N ASP A 43 8.90 -23.38 -29.20
CA ASP A 43 8.52 -24.78 -29.42
C ASP A 43 7.88 -25.03 -30.80
N ASN A 44 7.43 -23.98 -31.51
CA ASN A 44 6.76 -24.12 -32.80
C ASN A 44 7.56 -23.41 -33.91
N PRO A 45 8.43 -24.12 -34.65
CA PRO A 45 9.27 -23.53 -35.70
C PRO A 45 8.48 -23.00 -36.90
N ALA A 46 7.18 -23.32 -37.00
CA ALA A 46 6.28 -22.76 -38.01
C ALA A 46 5.76 -21.35 -37.67
N ILE A 47 5.96 -20.88 -36.42
CA ILE A 47 5.53 -19.54 -35.99
C ILE A 47 6.67 -18.56 -36.28
N ASP A 48 6.39 -17.57 -37.13
CA ASP A 48 7.33 -16.48 -37.38
C ASP A 48 7.66 -15.70 -36.09
N ALA A 49 8.92 -15.28 -35.94
CA ALA A 49 9.39 -14.60 -34.74
C ALA A 49 8.67 -13.26 -34.49
N ALA A 50 8.22 -12.58 -35.55
CA ALA A 50 7.47 -11.34 -35.43
C ALA A 50 6.00 -11.58 -35.00
N CYS A 51 5.49 -12.81 -35.17
CA CYS A 51 4.13 -13.18 -34.79
C CYS A 51 3.89 -12.89 -33.30
N GLY A 52 2.92 -12.02 -33.00
CA GLY A 52 2.57 -11.62 -31.63
C GLY A 52 3.63 -10.76 -30.91
N HIS A 53 4.70 -10.29 -31.56
CA HIS A 53 5.71 -9.44 -30.91
C HIS A 53 5.07 -8.14 -30.36
N THR A 54 4.19 -7.51 -31.13
CA THR A 54 3.40 -6.35 -30.67
C THR A 54 2.56 -6.67 -29.44
N ALA A 55 2.01 -7.89 -29.34
CA ALA A 55 1.26 -8.32 -28.17
C ALA A 55 2.17 -8.45 -26.94
N LEU A 56 3.38 -9.02 -27.08
CA LEU A 56 4.37 -9.07 -26.00
C LEU A 56 4.79 -7.67 -25.54
N MET A 57 5.00 -6.74 -26.46
CA MET A 57 5.32 -5.34 -26.11
C MET A 57 4.19 -4.67 -25.32
N ARG A 58 2.92 -4.93 -25.70
CA ARG A 58 1.75 -4.43 -24.96
C ARG A 58 1.65 -5.08 -23.58
N MET A 59 1.84 -6.39 -23.47
CA MET A 59 1.90 -7.08 -22.19
C MET A 59 3.02 -6.49 -21.32
N HIS A 60 4.19 -6.20 -21.88
CA HIS A 60 5.33 -5.65 -21.15
C HIS A 60 5.01 -4.28 -20.58
N LYS A 61 4.36 -3.43 -21.38
CA LYS A 61 3.83 -2.14 -20.91
C LYS A 61 2.84 -2.32 -19.76
N THR A 62 1.93 -3.30 -19.84
CA THR A 62 1.01 -3.62 -18.74
C THR A 62 1.75 -4.05 -17.48
N PHE A 63 2.74 -4.93 -17.59
CA PHE A 63 3.56 -5.39 -16.46
C PHE A 63 4.32 -4.24 -15.79
N GLY A 64 4.95 -3.36 -16.57
CA GLY A 64 5.59 -2.16 -16.06
C GLY A 64 4.60 -1.21 -15.37
N GLY A 65 3.39 -1.05 -15.92
CA GLY A 65 2.32 -0.28 -15.30
C GLY A 65 1.86 -0.84 -13.95
N LEU A 66 1.76 -2.17 -13.83
CA LEU A 66 1.44 -2.83 -12.57
C LEU A 66 2.55 -2.65 -11.51
N LEU A 67 3.83 -2.68 -11.91
CA LEU A 67 4.94 -2.38 -11.00
C LEU A 67 4.87 -0.93 -10.47
N ALA A 68 4.58 0.03 -11.36
CA ALA A 68 4.38 1.41 -10.96
C ALA A 68 3.20 1.55 -9.98
N ALA A 69 2.06 0.93 -10.30
CA ALA A 69 0.89 0.92 -9.43
C ALA A 69 1.19 0.29 -8.05
N ARG A 70 2.01 -0.77 -7.99
CA ARG A 70 2.44 -1.38 -6.72
C ARG A 70 3.26 -0.41 -5.87
N SER A 71 4.20 0.31 -6.49
CA SER A 71 5.01 1.33 -5.83
C SER A 71 4.14 2.47 -5.27
N ASP A 72 3.19 2.96 -6.07
CA ASP A 72 2.27 4.01 -5.63
C ASP A 72 1.36 3.54 -4.50
N MET A 73 0.89 2.29 -4.56
CA MET A 73 0.08 1.68 -3.49
C MET A 73 0.86 1.56 -2.17
N LEU A 74 2.14 1.18 -2.21
CA LEU A 74 2.99 1.13 -1.01
C LEU A 74 3.15 2.51 -0.36
N ARG A 75 3.29 3.56 -1.19
CA ARG A 75 3.35 4.95 -0.70
C ARG A 75 2.02 5.38 -0.07
N ALA A 76 0.91 5.06 -0.74
CA ALA A 76 -0.43 5.34 -0.22
C ALA A 76 -0.68 4.63 1.11
N HIS A 77 -0.26 3.38 1.27
CA HIS A 77 -0.29 2.66 2.55
C HIS A 77 0.51 3.43 3.61
N GLY A 78 1.74 3.86 3.31
CA GLY A 78 2.54 4.68 4.21
C GLY A 78 1.84 5.96 4.67
N SER A 79 1.23 6.70 3.74
CA SER A 79 0.43 7.90 4.04
C SER A 79 -0.77 7.58 4.93
N LEU A 80 -1.57 6.57 4.57
CA LEU A 80 -2.74 6.15 5.35
C LEU A 80 -2.37 5.67 6.76
N LYS A 81 -1.19 5.05 6.93
CA LYS A 81 -0.67 4.70 8.25
C LYS A 81 -0.29 5.94 9.07
N SER A 82 0.23 6.98 8.43
CA SER A 82 0.47 8.27 9.09
C SER A 82 -0.83 8.90 9.54
N ASP A 83 -1.82 8.98 8.65
CA ASP A 83 -3.14 9.54 8.94
C ASP A 83 -3.85 8.77 10.06
N ALA A 84 -3.75 7.44 10.07
CA ALA A 84 -4.32 6.62 11.13
C ALA A 84 -3.69 6.92 12.50
N ARG A 85 -2.39 7.23 12.56
CA ARG A 85 -1.74 7.63 13.81
C ARG A 85 -2.22 8.99 14.30
N GLU A 86 -2.32 9.96 13.38
CA GLU A 86 -2.69 11.34 13.71
C GLU A 86 -4.18 11.47 14.07
N TYR A 87 -5.06 10.82 13.32
CA TYR A 87 -6.51 11.04 13.41
C TYR A 87 -7.30 9.89 14.04
N ALA A 88 -6.76 8.67 14.03
CA ALA A 88 -7.46 7.49 14.55
C ALA A 88 -6.92 6.97 15.89
N GLY A 89 -5.92 7.64 16.46
CA GLY A 89 -5.49 7.49 17.86
C GLY A 89 -5.10 6.06 18.24
N ALA A 90 -3.86 5.68 17.95
CA ALA A 90 -3.25 4.48 18.55
C ALA A 90 -2.35 4.80 19.75
N ASP A 91 -1.97 6.08 19.91
CA ASP A 91 -1.29 6.55 21.10
C ASP A 91 -2.39 7.02 22.06
N GLU A 92 -2.62 6.24 23.12
CA GLU A 92 -3.23 6.79 24.34
C GLU A 92 -2.44 8.08 24.64
N PRO A 93 -3.06 9.25 24.78
CA PRO A 93 -2.35 10.41 25.26
C PRO A 93 -1.93 10.09 26.69
N THR A 94 -0.71 9.58 26.86
CA THR A 94 0.01 9.64 28.12
C THR A 94 0.26 11.13 28.31
N CYS A 95 -0.73 11.84 28.86
CA CYS A 95 -0.39 12.99 29.68
C CYS A 95 0.62 12.43 30.68
N PRO A 96 1.89 12.88 30.68
CA PRO A 96 2.76 12.58 31.80
C PRO A 96 1.96 12.94 33.05
N ASP A 97 1.87 12.00 34.00
CA ASP A 97 1.12 12.15 35.24
C ASP A 97 1.33 13.59 35.69
N LYS A 98 0.23 14.36 35.70
CA LYS A 98 0.29 15.80 35.94
C LYS A 98 1.12 16.01 37.19
N GLU A 99 2.37 16.43 37.05
CA GLU A 99 2.96 17.30 38.05
C GLU A 99 2.08 18.52 37.98
N VAL A 100 1.12 18.53 38.89
CA VAL A 100 0.21 19.62 39.10
C VAL A 100 1.12 20.81 39.30
N PHE A 101 1.17 21.71 38.32
CA PHE A 101 1.79 23.00 38.50
C PHE A 101 0.90 23.78 39.48
N THR A 102 0.97 23.41 40.76
CA THR A 102 0.43 24.22 41.83
C THR A 102 1.38 25.39 41.94
N GLY A 103 0.88 26.60 41.69
CA GLY A 103 1.63 27.84 41.91
C GLY A 103 2.01 28.09 43.39
N ALA A 104 2.12 27.04 44.20
CA ALA A 104 2.59 27.09 45.58
C ALA A 104 4.11 27.35 45.66
N GLU A 105 4.89 26.86 44.68
CA GLU A 105 6.35 27.05 44.68
C GLU A 105 6.78 28.49 44.32
N LEU A 106 5.90 29.29 43.70
CA LEU A 106 6.17 30.71 43.41
C LEU A 106 5.92 31.63 44.61
N VAL A 107 5.20 31.18 45.64
CA VAL A 107 4.94 31.98 46.85
C VAL A 107 6.07 31.83 47.87
N GLU A 108 6.72 30.66 47.93
CA GLU A 108 7.80 30.39 48.89
C GLU A 108 9.16 30.97 48.46
N ALA A 109 9.32 31.34 47.18
CA ALA A 109 10.49 32.07 46.68
C ALA A 109 10.38 33.61 46.82
N ALA A 110 9.26 34.12 47.35
CA ALA A 110 9.00 35.54 47.53
C ALA A 110 8.85 35.95 49.01
N GLY A 111 9.22 35.08 49.96
CA GLY A 111 9.23 35.32 51.40
C GLY A 111 10.64 35.40 51.99
#